data_AF-A0A418GKZ1-F1
#
_entry.id   AF-A0A418GKZ1-F1
#
_cell.length_a   1.000
_cell.length_b   1.000
_cell.length_c   1.000
_cell.angle_alpha   90.00
_cell.angle_beta   90.00
_cell.angle_gamma   90.00
#
_symmetry.space_group_name_H-M   'P 1'
#
loop_
_entity.id
_entity.type
_entity.pdbx_description
1 polymer ?
#
loop_
_entity_poly.entity_id
_entity_poly.type
_entity_poly.pdbx_seq_one_letter_code
_entity_poly.pdbx_strand_id
1 'polypeptide(L)'
;MVANGYRIRQANRCIVYPQECNSPREEWRRWRRWIVGYAVCMRLHKRLLFSRFGIFSIFPMLLVVLYGVGIYLTTWFNEFITTGPHGVVLAMFPLIWVGVVCVIGAFSAWFHRCWLLVPLAPLSVVYVLLAYAIWIIYGLIAFFTGREPQRDKPTRYSALVE
;
A
#
# COMPACT_ATOMS: atom_id res chain seq x y z
N MET A 1 15.65 -22.52 -5.82
CA MET A 1 14.97 -23.52 -4.96
C MET A 1 13.80 -24.16 -5.69
N VAL A 2 12.67 -23.48 -5.90
CA VAL A 2 11.53 -24.09 -6.63
C VAL A 2 11.91 -24.52 -8.05
N ALA A 3 12.64 -23.68 -8.78
CA ALA A 3 13.15 -24.01 -10.11
C ALA A 3 14.11 -25.22 -10.14
N ASN A 4 14.67 -25.60 -8.99
CA ASN A 4 15.57 -26.74 -8.84
C ASN A 4 14.84 -27.99 -8.29
N GLY A 5 13.50 -28.01 -8.32
CA GLY A 5 12.68 -29.17 -7.90
C GLY A 5 12.33 -29.23 -6.41
N TYR A 6 12.77 -28.25 -5.60
CA TYR A 6 12.46 -28.24 -4.17
C TYR A 6 11.01 -27.84 -3.90
N ARG A 7 10.33 -28.57 -3.01
CA ARG A 7 8.96 -28.26 -2.57
C ARG A 7 9.00 -27.28 -1.40
N ILE A 8 8.19 -26.23 -1.47
CA ILE A 8 8.01 -25.27 -0.38
C ILE A 8 6.69 -25.60 0.33
N ARG A 9 6.72 -25.63 1.68
CA ARG A 9 5.52 -25.64 2.52
C ARG A 9 5.51 -24.37 3.37
N GLN A 10 4.33 -23.77 3.51
CA GLN A 10 4.12 -22.64 4.40
C GLN A 10 3.63 -23.16 5.75
N ALA A 11 4.32 -22.79 6.83
CA ALA A 11 3.79 -22.94 8.18
C ALA A 11 2.99 -21.69 8.53
N ASN A 12 1.74 -21.85 8.99
CA ASN A 12 0.89 -20.74 9.42
C ASN A 12 1.27 -20.20 10.81
N ARG A 13 2.20 -20.87 11.50
CA ARG A 13 2.73 -20.43 12.79
C ARG A 13 4.02 -19.64 12.57
N CYS A 14 4.01 -18.41 13.04
CA CYS A 14 5.13 -17.49 12.99
C CYS A 14 5.86 -17.53 14.35
N ILE A 15 7.05 -18.12 14.41
CA ILE A 15 7.94 -18.06 15.60
C ILE A 15 9.07 -17.08 15.29
N VAL A 16 8.71 -15.84 15.01
CA VAL A 16 9.66 -14.74 14.86
C VAL A 16 9.09 -13.50 15.52
N TYR A 17 9.96 -12.76 16.20
CA TYR A 17 9.60 -11.47 16.77
C TYR A 17 9.38 -10.46 15.63
N PRO A 18 8.19 -9.85 15.51
CA PRO A 18 7.96 -8.82 14.53
C PRO A 18 8.79 -7.59 14.90
N GLN A 19 9.66 -7.16 13.98
CA GLN A 19 10.37 -5.90 14.09
C GLN A 19 9.69 -4.90 13.16
N GLU A 20 8.65 -4.24 13.68
CA GLU A 20 7.96 -3.20 12.95
C GLU A 20 8.78 -1.91 12.91
N CYS A 21 8.57 -1.12 11.85
CA CYS A 21 9.23 0.17 11.69
C CYS A 21 8.55 1.18 12.60
N ASN A 22 9.33 1.91 13.40
CA ASN A 22 8.78 2.89 14.35
C ASN A 22 8.80 4.31 13.79
N SER A 23 9.44 4.53 12.64
CA SER A 23 9.57 5.84 12.02
C SER A 23 9.02 5.86 10.59
N PRO A 24 8.39 6.97 10.15
CA PRO A 24 7.95 7.13 8.76
C PRO A 24 9.10 6.96 7.75
N ARG A 25 10.33 7.32 8.14
CA ARG A 25 11.52 7.17 7.30
C ARG A 25 11.88 5.71 7.08
N GLU A 26 11.86 4.87 8.11
CA GLU A 26 12.09 3.44 7.98
C GLU A 26 10.98 2.75 7.19
N GLU A 27 9.75 3.20 7.39
CA GLU A 27 8.59 2.71 6.67
C GLU A 27 8.69 3.02 5.17
N TRP A 28 9.10 4.24 4.81
CA TRP A 28 9.43 4.62 3.42
C TRP A 28 10.49 3.70 2.82
N ARG A 29 11.60 3.44 3.53
CA ARG A 29 12.67 2.54 3.07
C ARG A 29 12.17 1.09 2.91
N ARG A 30 11.29 0.63 3.80
CA ARG A 30 10.67 -0.69 3.74
C ARG A 30 9.84 -0.82 2.47
N TRP A 31 8.89 0.09 2.27
CA TRP A 31 8.02 0.10 1.08
C TRP A 31 8.81 0.25 -0.22
N ARG A 32 9.80 1.14 -0.26
CA ARG A 32 10.66 1.31 -1.44
C ARG A 32 11.33 0.00 -1.85
N ARG A 33 11.91 -0.75 -0.91
CA ARG A 33 12.53 -2.04 -1.24
C ARG A 33 11.54 -3.08 -1.73
N TRP A 34 10.37 -3.17 -1.10
CA TRP A 34 9.34 -4.13 -1.50
C TRP A 34 8.82 -3.84 -2.90
N ILE A 35 8.42 -2.60 -3.16
CA ILE A 35 7.87 -2.15 -4.45
C ILE A 35 8.92 -2.30 -5.55
N VAL A 36 10.15 -1.85 -5.31
CA VAL A 36 11.20 -1.95 -6.32
C VAL A 36 11.59 -3.41 -6.59
N GLY A 37 11.79 -4.23 -5.55
CA GLY A 37 12.11 -5.65 -5.74
C GLY A 37 11.02 -6.38 -6.52
N TYR A 38 9.76 -6.06 -6.26
CA TYR A 38 8.64 -6.59 -7.00
C TYR A 38 8.64 -6.12 -8.48
N ALA A 39 8.89 -4.85 -8.74
CA ALA A 39 8.99 -4.30 -10.09
C ALA A 39 10.14 -4.93 -10.90
N VAL A 40 11.31 -5.12 -10.30
CA VAL A 40 12.45 -5.81 -10.91
C VAL A 40 12.12 -7.27 -11.18
N CYS A 41 11.49 -7.97 -10.24
CA CYS A 41 11.06 -9.35 -10.39
C CYS A 41 10.11 -9.53 -11.59
N MET A 42 9.12 -8.62 -11.74
CA MET A 42 8.19 -8.62 -12.87
C MET A 42 8.89 -8.44 -14.23
N ARG A 43 9.93 -7.59 -14.27
CA ARG A 43 10.74 -7.39 -15.47
C ARG A 43 11.56 -8.63 -15.83
N LEU A 44 12.24 -9.22 -14.85
CA LEU A 44 13.10 -10.40 -15.04
C LEU A 44 12.28 -11.63 -15.43
N HIS A 45 11.10 -11.79 -14.84
CA HIS A 45 10.21 -12.92 -15.07
C HIS A 45 8.95 -12.49 -15.84
N LYS A 46 9.09 -12.20 -17.14
CA LYS A 46 7.98 -11.75 -18.00
C LYS A 46 6.75 -12.67 -17.99
N ARG A 47 6.91 -13.97 -17.74
CA ARG A 47 5.78 -14.91 -17.59
C ARG A 47 4.93 -14.59 -16.34
N LEU A 48 5.53 -14.01 -15.30
CA LEU A 48 4.85 -13.56 -14.09
C LEU A 48 3.96 -12.33 -14.39
N LEU A 49 4.37 -11.49 -15.34
CA LEU A 49 3.64 -10.28 -15.75
C LEU A 49 2.24 -10.61 -16.28
N PHE A 50 2.10 -11.70 -17.05
CA PHE A 50 0.82 -12.18 -17.58
C PHE A 50 0.14 -13.23 -16.68
N SER A 51 0.61 -13.39 -15.45
CA SER A 51 -0.04 -14.26 -14.48
C SER A 51 -1.02 -13.48 -13.62
N ARG A 52 -1.77 -14.20 -12.77
CA ARG A 52 -2.60 -13.60 -11.71
C ARG A 52 -1.84 -12.68 -10.76
N PHE A 53 -0.52 -12.82 -10.69
CA PHE A 53 0.31 -11.99 -9.82
C PHE A 53 0.82 -10.72 -10.50
N GLY A 54 0.65 -10.56 -11.81
CA GLY A 54 1.13 -9.40 -12.57
C GLY A 54 0.00 -8.46 -12.97
N ILE A 55 -0.07 -8.12 -14.26
CA ILE A 55 -1.02 -7.16 -14.85
C ILE A 55 -2.46 -7.51 -14.48
N PHE A 56 -2.84 -8.78 -14.48
CA PHE A 56 -4.22 -9.17 -14.18
C PHE A 56 -4.68 -8.85 -12.74
N SER A 57 -3.76 -8.67 -11.78
CA SER A 57 -4.11 -8.17 -10.43
C SER A 57 -3.90 -6.67 -10.29
N ILE A 58 -2.85 -6.12 -10.90
CA ILE A 58 -2.47 -4.72 -10.74
C ILE A 58 -3.40 -3.81 -11.55
N PHE A 59 -3.72 -4.19 -12.79
CA PHE A 59 -4.45 -3.35 -13.72
C PHE A 59 -5.89 -3.06 -13.28
N PRO A 60 -6.69 -4.04 -12.80
CA PRO A 60 -8.03 -3.74 -12.26
C PRO A 60 -7.97 -2.75 -11.09
N MET A 61 -7.02 -2.95 -10.16
CA MET A 61 -6.84 -2.03 -9.04
C MET A 61 -6.42 -0.63 -9.50
N LEU A 62 -5.53 -0.53 -10.48
CA LEU A 62 -5.12 0.75 -11.07
C LEU A 62 -6.30 1.46 -11.75
N LEU A 63 -7.11 0.74 -12.53
CA LEU A 63 -8.27 1.31 -13.22
C LEU A 63 -9.30 1.87 -12.24
N VAL A 64 -9.59 1.14 -11.16
CA VAL A 64 -10.51 1.62 -10.10
C VAL A 64 -10.00 2.91 -9.48
N VAL A 65 -8.69 3.00 -9.22
CA VAL A 65 -8.09 4.23 -8.68
C VAL A 65 -8.16 5.37 -9.67
N LEU A 66 -7.78 5.15 -10.93
CA LEU A 66 -7.84 6.20 -11.97
C LEU A 66 -9.27 6.69 -12.19
N TYR A 67 -10.25 5.78 -12.20
CA TYR A 67 -11.66 6.13 -12.30
C TYR A 67 -12.10 6.96 -11.08
N GLY A 68 -11.75 6.54 -9.87
CA GLY A 68 -12.02 7.28 -8.65
C GLY A 68 -11.43 8.69 -8.69
N VAL A 69 -10.16 8.83 -9.08
CA VAL A 69 -9.50 10.14 -9.25
C VAL A 69 -10.23 10.99 -10.27
N GLY A 70 -10.64 10.43 -11.41
CA GLY A 70 -11.41 11.13 -12.43
C GLY A 70 -12.74 11.66 -11.89
N ILE A 71 -13.51 10.84 -11.17
CA ILE A 71 -14.76 11.25 -10.54
C ILE A 71 -14.53 12.33 -9.49
N TYR A 72 -13.53 12.19 -8.62
CA TYR A 72 -13.23 13.21 -7.62
C TYR A 72 -12.83 14.54 -8.26
N LEU A 73 -12.00 14.52 -9.30
CA LEU A 73 -11.60 15.74 -10.02
C LEU A 73 -12.79 16.45 -10.66
N THR A 74 -13.69 15.72 -11.33
CA THR A 74 -14.89 16.34 -11.93
C THR A 74 -15.85 16.86 -10.86
N THR A 75 -16.03 16.13 -9.77
CA THR A 75 -16.89 16.53 -8.65
C THR A 75 -16.35 17.77 -7.96
N TRP A 76 -15.05 17.82 -7.65
CA TRP A 76 -14.42 18.98 -7.03
C TRP A 76 -14.41 20.20 -7.94
N PHE A 77 -14.19 20.02 -9.24
CA PHE A 77 -14.25 21.12 -10.19
C PHE A 77 -15.65 21.73 -10.26
N ASN A 78 -16.68 20.88 -10.30
CA ASN A 78 -18.07 21.32 -10.30
C ASN A 78 -18.43 22.04 -8.99
N GLU A 79 -18.09 21.47 -7.82
CA GLU A 79 -18.34 22.10 -6.52
C GLU A 79 -17.59 23.42 -6.35
N PHE A 80 -16.35 23.51 -6.83
CA PHE A 80 -15.59 24.75 -6.79
C PHE A 80 -16.28 25.87 -7.58
N ILE A 81 -16.92 25.53 -8.71
CA ILE A 81 -17.66 26.50 -9.52
C ILE A 81 -19.00 26.89 -8.89
N THR A 82 -19.73 25.93 -8.30
CA THR A 82 -21.10 26.14 -7.82
C THR A 82 -21.18 26.73 -6.41
N THR A 83 -20.39 26.21 -5.48
CA THR A 83 -20.43 26.56 -4.06
C THR A 83 -19.14 27.24 -3.60
N GLY A 84 -18.03 27.09 -4.34
CA GLY A 84 -16.74 27.67 -4.01
C GLY A 84 -15.86 26.74 -3.16
N PRO A 85 -14.80 27.26 -2.51
CA PRO A 85 -13.78 26.42 -1.88
C PRO A 85 -14.29 25.52 -0.75
N HIS A 86 -15.37 25.91 -0.07
CA HIS A 86 -15.93 25.16 1.05
C HIS A 86 -16.67 23.88 0.61
N GLY A 87 -17.30 23.88 -0.56
CA GLY A 87 -17.94 22.70 -1.13
C GLY A 87 -16.94 21.60 -1.49
N VAL A 88 -15.74 21.99 -1.94
CA VAL A 88 -14.63 21.06 -2.19
C VAL A 88 -14.22 20.32 -0.92
N VAL A 89 -14.13 21.02 0.22
CA VAL A 89 -13.74 20.40 1.51
C VAL A 89 -14.77 19.36 1.96
N LEU A 90 -16.05 19.64 1.80
CA LEU A 90 -17.13 18.69 2.12
C LEU A 90 -17.14 17.48 1.16
N ALA A 91 -16.74 17.69 -0.10
CA ALA A 91 -16.61 16.64 -1.11
C ALA A 91 -15.30 15.82 -1.00
N MET A 92 -14.28 16.28 -0.27
CA MET A 92 -13.01 15.55 -0.09
C MET A 92 -13.17 14.27 0.73
N PHE A 93 -13.96 14.34 1.81
CA PHE A 93 -14.26 13.19 2.66
C PHE A 93 -15.76 13.14 2.91
N PRO A 94 -16.52 12.38 2.09
CA PRO A 94 -17.93 12.19 2.37
C PRO A 94 -18.07 11.63 3.78
N LEU A 95 -18.74 12.37 4.67
CA LEU A 95 -18.91 11.98 6.08
C LEU A 95 -19.51 10.58 6.21
N ILE A 96 -20.37 10.20 5.26
CA ILE A 96 -20.94 8.85 5.13
C ILE A 96 -19.84 7.81 4.96
N TRP A 97 -18.85 8.05 4.10
CA TRP A 97 -17.76 7.11 3.83
C TRP A 97 -16.82 6.97 5.02
N VAL A 98 -16.49 8.10 5.67
CA VAL A 98 -15.73 8.10 6.93
C VAL A 98 -16.48 7.29 8.00
N GLY A 99 -17.80 7.48 8.12
CA GLY A 99 -18.65 6.71 9.02
C GLY A 99 -18.59 5.21 8.74
N VAL A 100 -18.72 4.78 7.47
CA VAL A 100 -18.63 3.37 7.07
C VAL A 100 -17.27 2.77 7.45
N VAL A 101 -16.16 3.46 7.18
CA VAL A 101 -14.82 2.98 7.55
C VAL A 101 -14.65 2.88 9.07
N CYS A 102 -15.19 3.84 9.82
CA CYS A 102 -15.20 3.77 11.28
C CYS A 102 -16.00 2.57 11.79
N VAL A 103 -17.14 2.22 11.18
CA VAL A 103 -17.94 1.04 11.55
C VAL A 103 -17.17 -0.25 11.30
N ILE A 104 -16.49 -0.37 10.15
CA ILE A 104 -15.61 -1.52 9.88
C ILE A 104 -14.46 -1.55 10.89
N GLY A 105 -13.87 -0.39 11.18
CA GLY A 105 -12.84 -0.22 12.21
C GLY A 105 -13.32 -0.63 13.60
N ALA A 106 -14.59 -0.41 13.94
CA ALA A 106 -15.18 -0.79 15.23
C ALA A 106 -15.22 -2.31 15.42
N PHE A 107 -15.50 -3.08 14.36
CA PHE A 107 -15.41 -4.54 14.40
C PHE A 107 -13.98 -5.01 14.71
N SER A 108 -12.98 -4.42 14.03
CA SER A 108 -11.57 -4.70 14.29
C SER A 108 -11.14 -4.28 15.71
N ALA A 109 -11.58 -3.10 16.16
CA ALA A 109 -11.33 -2.57 17.51
C ALA A 109 -11.87 -3.50 18.60
N TRP A 110 -13.07 -4.06 18.40
CA TRP A 110 -13.66 -5.04 19.29
C TRP A 110 -12.83 -6.32 19.36
N PHE A 111 -12.45 -6.88 18.21
CA PHE A 111 -11.67 -8.12 18.13
C PHE A 111 -10.28 -7.99 18.76
N HIS A 112 -9.60 -6.87 18.53
CA HIS A 112 -8.25 -6.60 19.03
C HIS A 112 -8.21 -5.85 20.38
N ARG A 113 -9.38 -5.57 20.99
CA ARG A 113 -9.53 -4.80 22.25
C ARG A 113 -8.81 -3.44 22.24
N CYS A 114 -8.77 -2.77 21.08
CA CYS A 114 -8.06 -1.51 20.90
C CYS A 114 -8.97 -0.47 20.21
N TRP A 115 -9.59 0.40 21.00
CA TRP A 115 -10.54 1.42 20.51
C TRP A 115 -9.90 2.51 19.66
N LEU A 116 -8.58 2.72 19.79
CA LEU A 116 -7.81 3.63 18.93
C LEU A 116 -7.90 3.25 17.45
N LEU A 117 -8.22 2.00 17.12
CA LEU A 117 -8.37 1.55 15.73
C LEU A 117 -9.53 2.25 15.01
N VAL A 118 -10.56 2.70 15.71
CA VAL A 118 -11.73 3.37 15.09
C VAL A 118 -11.36 4.73 14.49
N PRO A 119 -10.81 5.70 15.25
CA PRO A 119 -10.40 6.99 14.69
C PRO A 119 -9.19 6.87 13.75
N LEU A 120 -8.37 5.82 13.87
CA LEU A 120 -7.23 5.59 13.00
C LEU A 120 -7.61 4.91 11.68
N ALA A 121 -8.75 4.22 11.59
CA ALA A 121 -9.15 3.49 10.39
C ALA A 121 -9.23 4.36 9.13
N PRO A 122 -9.82 5.59 9.16
CA PRO A 122 -9.83 6.47 7.99
C PRO A 122 -8.44 6.91 7.53
N LEU A 123 -7.45 6.96 8.45
CA LEU A 123 -6.08 7.35 8.13
C LEU A 123 -5.31 6.27 7.35
N SER A 124 -5.86 5.06 7.22
CA SER A 124 -5.30 4.01 6.36
C SER A 124 -5.10 4.46 4.90
N VAL A 125 -5.90 5.42 4.43
CA VAL A 125 -5.74 6.03 3.10
C VAL A 125 -4.35 6.65 2.93
N VAL A 126 -3.77 7.25 3.97
CA VAL A 126 -2.41 7.83 3.93
C VAL A 126 -1.37 6.77 3.56
N TYR A 127 -1.55 5.56 4.08
CA TYR A 127 -0.65 4.44 3.83
C TYR A 127 -0.78 3.89 2.39
N VAL A 128 -1.99 3.88 1.85
CA VAL A 128 -2.24 3.54 0.44
C VAL A 128 -1.61 4.59 -0.48
N LEU A 129 -1.77 5.87 -0.17
CA LEU A 129 -1.16 6.98 -0.93
C LEU A 129 0.37 6.91 -0.88
N LEU A 130 0.94 6.59 0.28
CA LEU A 130 2.38 6.35 0.46
C LEU A 130 2.87 5.26 -0.50
N ALA A 131 2.18 4.12 -0.56
CA ALA A 131 2.54 3.02 -1.45
C ALA A 131 2.47 3.43 -2.93
N TYR A 132 1.43 4.17 -3.34
CA TYR A 132 1.32 4.68 -4.72
C TYR A 132 2.42 5.69 -5.07
N ALA A 133 2.73 6.63 -4.17
CA ALA A 133 3.80 7.60 -4.37
C ALA A 133 5.15 6.91 -4.62
N ILE A 134 5.46 5.88 -3.82
CA ILE A 134 6.69 5.09 -3.97
C ILE A 134 6.68 4.30 -5.30
N TRP A 135 5.52 3.78 -5.72
CA TRP A 135 5.37 3.11 -7.01
C TRP A 135 5.64 4.04 -8.19
N ILE A 136 5.09 5.25 -8.16
CA ILE A 136 5.27 6.26 -9.21
C ILE A 136 6.73 6.70 -9.28
N ILE A 137 7.35 7.01 -8.14
CA ILE A 137 8.72 7.56 -8.09
C ILE A 137 9.77 6.48 -8.38
N TYR A 138 9.68 5.32 -7.73
CA TYR A 138 10.74 4.29 -7.77
C TYR A 138 10.33 3.03 -8.51
N GLY A 139 9.07 2.60 -8.36
CA GLY A 139 8.56 1.36 -8.97
C GLY A 139 8.62 1.39 -10.50
N LEU A 140 8.16 2.49 -11.11
CA LEU A 140 8.22 2.69 -12.57
C LEU A 140 9.66 2.65 -13.09
N ILE A 141 10.56 3.42 -12.46
CA ILE A 141 11.98 3.45 -12.86
C ILE A 141 12.60 2.06 -12.74
N ALA A 142 12.33 1.35 -11.64
CA ALA A 142 12.86 0.00 -11.43
C ALA A 142 12.32 -1.03 -12.42
N PHE A 143 11.04 -0.94 -12.77
CA PHE A 143 10.42 -1.80 -13.78
C PHE A 143 11.13 -1.66 -15.14
N PHE A 144 11.49 -0.43 -15.52
CA PHE A 144 12.17 -0.15 -16.79
C PHE A 144 13.69 -0.26 -16.76
N THR A 145 14.34 -0.16 -15.60
CA THR A 145 15.80 -0.32 -15.48
C THR A 145 16.22 -1.74 -15.10
N GLY A 146 15.39 -2.46 -14.35
CA GLY A 146 15.73 -3.76 -13.79
C GLY A 146 16.83 -3.73 -12.73
N ARG A 147 17.16 -2.54 -12.20
CA ARG A 147 18.21 -2.38 -11.19
C ARG A 147 17.58 -2.44 -9.80
N GLU A 148 18.10 -3.33 -8.97
CA GLU A 148 17.75 -3.34 -7.55
C GLU A 148 18.41 -2.15 -6.84
N PRO A 149 17.73 -1.52 -5.87
CA PRO A 149 18.25 -0.43 -5.10
C PRO A 149 19.31 -1.00 -4.15
N GLN A 150 20.35 -0.21 -3.84
CA GLN A 150 21.29 -0.57 -2.79
C GLN A 150 20.51 -0.93 -1.51
N ARG A 151 20.93 -2.04 -0.88
CA ARG A 151 20.24 -2.72 0.21
C ARG A 151 19.96 -1.77 1.38
N ASP A 152 18.76 -1.19 1.40
CA ASP A 152 18.34 -0.25 2.44
C ASP A 152 17.53 -0.96 3.54
N LYS A 153 18.17 -1.88 4.29
CA LYS A 153 17.48 -2.62 5.36
C LYS A 153 17.05 -1.67 6.49
N PRO A 154 15.81 -1.74 6.99
CA PRO A 154 15.42 -1.04 8.19
C PRO A 154 16.28 -1.55 9.34
N THR A 155 16.53 -0.64 10.27
CA THR A 155 17.28 -0.87 11.49
C THR A 155 16.61 -2.02 12.26
N ARG A 156 17.37 -3.08 12.53
CA ARG A 156 16.90 -4.21 13.34
C ARG A 156 17.24 -3.93 14.79
N TYR A 157 16.34 -4.25 15.72
CA TYR A 157 16.67 -4.22 17.15
C TYR A 157 17.77 -5.25 17.42
N SER A 158 18.92 -4.78 17.89
CA SER A 158 20.10 -5.61 18.20
C SER A 158 19.85 -6.53 19.40
N ALA A 159 19.00 -6.12 20.34
CA ALA A 159 18.69 -6.87 21.56
C ALA A 159 17.96 -8.22 21.35
N LEU A 160 17.57 -8.55 20.11
CA LEU A 160 16.92 -9.82 19.74
C LEU A 160 17.80 -10.67 18.82
N VAL A 161 19.06 -10.29 18.63
CA VAL A 161 20.06 -10.98 17.82
C VAL A 161 21.27 -11.27 18.72
N GLU A 162 21.09 -12.20 19.66
CA GLU A 162 22.19 -12.98 20.24
C GLU A 162 22.29 -14.32 19.52
#